data_AF-A0A5N5T775-F1
#
_entry.id   AF-A0A5N5T775-F1
#
_cell.length_a   1.000
_cell.length_b   1.000
_cell.length_c   1.000
_cell.angle_alpha   90.00
_cell.angle_beta   90.00
_cell.angle_gamma   90.00
#
_symmetry.space_group_name_H-M   'P 1'
#
loop_
_entity.id
_entity.type
_entity.pdbx_description
1 polymer ?
#
loop_
_entity_poly.entity_id
_entity_poly.type
_entity_poly.pdbx_seq_one_letter_code
_entity_poly.pdbx_strand_id
1 'polypeptide(L)'
;MLASTTGAPPLSPSSEAVRKFKMLYPGKQISDGILLHLTSLNKPPRLIKAYLPPCFFPTALPDMCKVIYIVREPLDVLKNLYLRMRLNVLYEYRGKREDYVDYFINDKMCFGPYWKHVKLGWNKRMHPNFLFLFYEDLKENLEDEVRKIDGFLGTRRTDAQITNVTLHSFFFGLPVLVCARVYVCE
;
A
#
# COMPACT_ATOMS: atom_id res chain seq x y z
N MET A 1 -20.80 -18.57 -10.84
CA MET A 1 -21.29 -18.09 -9.52
C MET A 1 -20.10 -18.01 -8.59
N LEU A 2 -19.47 -16.85 -8.45
CA LEU A 2 -18.26 -16.70 -7.66
C LEU A 2 -18.61 -16.41 -6.21
N ALA A 3 -18.03 -17.21 -5.32
CA ALA A 3 -18.30 -17.25 -3.89
C ALA A 3 -18.01 -15.89 -3.23
N SER A 4 -19.00 -15.45 -2.45
CA SER A 4 -18.92 -14.32 -1.54
C SER A 4 -17.93 -14.61 -0.41
N THR A 5 -16.79 -13.93 -0.38
CA THR A 5 -15.99 -13.85 0.84
C THR A 5 -15.35 -12.49 0.98
N THR A 6 -16.02 -11.56 1.68
CA THR A 6 -15.36 -10.43 2.35
C THR A 6 -16.15 -10.06 3.59
N GLY A 7 -15.63 -10.40 4.77
CA GLY A 7 -16.12 -9.91 6.08
C GLY A 7 -15.85 -8.41 6.31
N ALA A 8 -15.79 -7.61 5.24
CA ALA A 8 -15.78 -6.15 5.31
C ALA A 8 -17.13 -5.69 4.76
N PRO A 9 -17.90 -4.86 5.50
CA PRO A 9 -19.20 -4.41 5.04
C PRO A 9 -19.03 -3.67 3.70
N PRO A 10 -19.91 -3.93 2.70
CA PRO A 10 -19.89 -3.22 1.44
C PRO A 10 -20.02 -1.71 1.70
N LEU A 11 -19.26 -0.90 0.95
CA LEU A 11 -19.33 0.56 1.05
C LEU A 11 -20.78 1.00 0.80
N SER A 12 -21.36 1.74 1.76
CA SER A 12 -22.73 2.22 1.61
C SER A 12 -22.86 3.10 0.35
N PRO A 13 -23.82 2.81 -0.55
CA PRO A 13 -24.08 3.61 -1.74
C PRO A 13 -24.38 5.08 -1.46
N SER A 14 -24.82 5.41 -0.24
CA SER A 14 -25.15 6.75 0.23
C SER A 14 -23.99 7.51 0.87
N SER A 15 -22.81 6.91 0.97
CA SER A 15 -21.65 7.59 1.57
C SER A 15 -21.18 8.77 0.70
N GLU A 16 -20.74 9.85 1.36
CA GLU A 16 -20.17 11.06 0.73
C GLU A 16 -19.05 10.69 -0.27
N ALA A 17 -18.26 9.66 0.05
CA ALA A 17 -17.20 9.14 -0.81
C ALA A 17 -17.74 8.57 -2.13
N VAL A 18 -18.83 7.79 -2.10
CA VAL A 18 -19.48 7.25 -3.29
C VAL A 18 -20.10 8.36 -4.12
N ARG A 19 -20.72 9.36 -3.48
CA ARG A 19 -21.32 10.52 -4.18
C ARG A 19 -20.27 11.35 -4.91
N LYS A 20 -19.17 11.71 -4.22
CA LYS A 20 -18.06 12.45 -4.83
C LYS A 20 -17.40 11.66 -5.96
N PHE A 21 -17.23 10.35 -5.81
CA PHE A 21 -16.69 9.50 -6.87
C PHE A 21 -17.56 9.51 -8.13
N LYS A 22 -18.89 9.34 -8.00
CA LYS A 22 -19.82 9.38 -9.14
C LYS A 22 -19.83 10.74 -9.85
N MET A 23 -19.68 11.83 -9.10
CA MET A 23 -19.62 13.18 -9.66
C MET A 23 -18.32 13.42 -10.45
N LEU A 24 -17.18 12.93 -9.94
CA LEU A 24 -15.87 13.11 -10.57
C LEU A 24 -15.60 12.14 -11.72
N TYR A 25 -16.21 10.95 -11.70
CA TYR A 25 -15.97 9.87 -12.67
C TYR A 25 -17.29 9.28 -13.20
N PRO A 26 -18.04 10.02 -14.04
CA PRO A 26 -19.29 9.53 -14.59
C PRO A 26 -19.08 8.24 -15.42
N GLY A 27 -19.96 7.24 -15.22
CA GLY A 27 -19.93 5.96 -15.93
C GLY A 27 -18.97 4.91 -15.37
N LYS A 28 -18.25 5.19 -14.28
CA LYS A 28 -17.31 4.27 -13.62
C LYS A 28 -17.92 3.63 -12.37
N GLN A 29 -17.71 2.32 -12.18
CA GLN A 29 -18.23 1.62 -10.99
C GLN A 29 -17.20 1.59 -9.87
N ILE A 30 -17.57 2.04 -8.67
CA ILE A 30 -16.64 2.05 -7.53
C ILE A 30 -16.20 0.63 -7.10
N SER A 31 -17.00 -0.38 -7.43
CA SER A 31 -16.73 -1.81 -7.21
C SER A 31 -15.52 -2.30 -8.01
N ASP A 32 -15.19 -1.65 -9.13
CA ASP A 32 -13.99 -2.01 -9.89
C ASP A 32 -12.73 -1.53 -9.17
N GLY A 33 -12.86 -0.69 -8.13
CA GLY A 33 -11.76 -0.18 -7.32
C GLY A 33 -11.38 1.25 -7.71
N ILE A 34 -11.43 2.16 -6.73
CA ILE A 34 -11.13 3.59 -6.93
C ILE A 34 -9.70 3.82 -7.48
N LEU A 35 -8.74 2.99 -7.07
CA LEU A 35 -7.37 3.09 -7.55
C LEU A 35 -7.27 2.74 -9.04
N LEU A 36 -7.99 1.75 -9.55
CA LEU A 36 -7.95 1.43 -10.99
C LEU A 36 -8.38 2.63 -11.84
N HIS A 37 -9.40 3.37 -11.40
CA HIS A 37 -9.85 4.58 -12.07
C HIS A 37 -8.80 5.68 -12.11
N LEU A 38 -8.18 5.99 -10.96
CA LEU A 38 -7.08 6.96 -10.91
C LEU A 38 -5.91 6.56 -11.81
N THR A 39 -5.70 5.27 -11.98
CA THR A 39 -4.55 4.75 -12.74
C THR A 39 -4.82 4.69 -14.23
N SER A 40 -6.09 4.67 -14.65
CA SER A 40 -6.48 4.82 -16.06
C SER A 40 -6.16 6.20 -16.64
N LEU A 41 -5.88 7.19 -15.78
CA LEU A 41 -5.44 8.53 -16.18
C LEU A 41 -3.95 8.57 -16.56
N ASN A 42 -3.15 7.56 -16.17
CA ASN A 42 -1.71 7.50 -16.43
C ASN A 42 -1.39 6.58 -17.62
N LYS A 43 -0.42 6.96 -18.45
CA LYS A 43 0.08 6.12 -19.55
C LYS A 43 0.94 4.96 -18.99
N PRO A 44 0.92 3.76 -19.60
CA PRO A 44 1.83 2.68 -19.24
C PRO A 44 3.31 2.99 -19.49
N PRO A 45 4.24 2.40 -18.71
CA PRO A 45 4.00 1.58 -17.51
C PRO A 45 3.56 2.43 -16.31
N ARG A 46 2.59 1.92 -15.55
CA ARG A 46 1.96 2.65 -14.43
C ARG A 46 2.54 2.19 -13.10
N LEU A 47 3.10 3.13 -12.35
CA LEU A 47 3.53 2.93 -10.97
C LEU A 47 2.47 3.48 -10.01
N ILE A 48 1.91 2.62 -9.16
CA ILE A 48 0.80 2.99 -8.29
C ILE A 48 1.21 2.72 -6.85
N LYS A 49 1.28 3.79 -6.05
CA LYS A 49 1.53 3.69 -4.62
C LYS A 49 0.20 3.69 -3.87
N ALA A 50 -0.03 2.68 -3.04
CA ALA A 50 -1.21 2.62 -2.19
C ALA A 50 -0.91 2.04 -0.81
N TYR A 51 -1.72 2.47 0.16
CA TYR A 51 -1.73 1.96 1.54
C TYR A 51 -3.04 1.27 1.90
N LEU A 52 -3.94 1.08 0.93
CA LEU A 52 -5.25 0.48 1.18
C LEU A 52 -5.12 -1.03 1.47
N PRO A 53 -5.98 -1.60 2.34
CA PRO A 53 -6.09 -3.04 2.52
C PRO A 53 -6.38 -3.79 1.21
N PRO A 54 -6.00 -5.08 1.09
CA PRO A 54 -6.22 -5.87 -0.14
C PRO A 54 -7.69 -5.98 -0.55
N CYS A 55 -8.63 -5.78 0.38
CA CYS A 55 -10.06 -5.79 0.08
C CYS A 55 -10.54 -4.62 -0.79
N PHE A 56 -9.76 -3.54 -0.90
CA PHE A 56 -10.06 -2.42 -1.81
C PHE A 56 -9.49 -2.62 -3.22
N PHE A 57 -8.88 -3.78 -3.47
CA PHE A 57 -8.35 -4.15 -4.76
C PHE A 57 -9.14 -5.29 -5.36
N PRO A 58 -9.26 -5.35 -6.70
CA PRO A 58 -9.77 -6.53 -7.37
C PRO A 58 -9.02 -7.77 -6.90
N THR A 59 -9.74 -8.87 -6.72
CA THR A 59 -9.14 -10.17 -6.39
C THR A 59 -8.12 -10.60 -7.43
N ALA A 60 -8.38 -10.30 -8.71
CA ALA A 60 -7.53 -10.58 -9.87
C ALA A 60 -6.35 -9.60 -10.02
N LEU A 61 -6.10 -8.69 -9.06
CA LEU A 61 -5.02 -7.71 -9.20
C LEU A 61 -3.63 -8.36 -9.41
N PRO A 62 -3.22 -9.41 -8.66
CA PRO A 62 -1.95 -10.08 -8.92
C PRO A 62 -1.86 -10.76 -10.29
N ASP A 63 -2.99 -11.05 -10.94
CA ASP A 63 -3.01 -11.62 -12.30
C ASP A 63 -2.82 -10.55 -13.38
N MET A 64 -3.08 -9.28 -13.04
CA MET A 64 -3.00 -8.15 -13.96
C MET A 64 -1.74 -7.29 -13.78
N CYS A 65 -1.08 -7.37 -12.62
CA CYS A 65 0.09 -6.54 -12.34
C CYS A 65 1.02 -7.15 -11.28
N LYS A 66 2.25 -6.63 -11.24
CA LYS A 66 3.22 -6.98 -10.19
C LYS A 66 2.96 -6.14 -8.95
N VAL A 67 2.91 -6.80 -7.79
CA VAL A 67 2.67 -6.17 -6.50
C VAL A 67 3.93 -6.30 -5.64
N ILE A 68 4.47 -5.17 -5.18
CA ILE A 68 5.47 -5.14 -4.10
C ILE A 68 4.75 -4.73 -2.83
N TYR A 69 4.87 -5.54 -1.78
CA TYR A 69 4.22 -5.35 -0.50
C TYR A 69 5.26 -5.28 0.61
N ILE A 70 5.38 -4.12 1.26
CA ILE A 70 6.39 -3.89 2.30
C ILE A 70 5.69 -3.87 3.67
N VAL A 71 6.19 -4.65 4.63
CA VAL A 71 5.77 -4.60 6.05
C VAL A 71 6.86 -3.95 6.89
N ARG A 72 6.48 -3.33 8.00
CA ARG A 72 7.38 -2.70 8.95
C ARG A 72 6.96 -3.02 10.36
N GLU A 73 7.87 -2.98 11.32
CA GLU A 73 7.56 -3.10 12.74
C GLU A 73 6.39 -2.15 13.17
N PRO A 74 5.38 -2.68 13.89
CA PRO A 74 4.14 -1.95 14.19
C PRO A 74 4.30 -0.71 15.08
N LEU A 75 5.21 -0.70 16.07
CA LEU A 75 5.44 0.50 16.90
C LEU A 75 6.01 1.64 16.05
N ASP A 76 6.93 1.33 15.14
CA ASP A 76 7.54 2.29 14.25
C ASP A 76 6.54 2.82 13.21
N VAL A 77 5.66 1.95 12.70
CA VAL A 77 4.48 2.34 11.93
C VAL A 77 3.62 3.33 12.71
N LEU A 78 3.29 3.02 13.97
CA LEU A 78 2.45 3.87 14.81
C LEU A 78 3.08 5.25 15.05
N LYS A 79 4.37 5.30 15.38
CA LYS A 79 5.12 6.55 15.57
C LYS A 79 5.10 7.41 14.30
N ASN A 80 5.35 6.81 13.14
CA ASN A 80 5.34 7.52 11.86
C ASN A 80 3.94 8.05 11.54
N LEU A 81 2.90 7.23 11.73
CA LEU A 81 1.52 7.62 11.53
C LEU A 81 1.11 8.78 12.42
N TYR A 82 1.41 8.71 13.71
CA TYR A 82 1.10 9.76 14.68
C TYR A 82 1.74 11.08 14.27
N LEU A 83 3.06 11.07 13.99
CA LEU A 83 3.79 12.25 13.54
C LEU A 83 3.15 12.84 12.28
N ARG A 84 2.79 11.98 11.33
CA ARG A 84 2.21 12.41 10.06
C ARG A 84 0.79 12.94 10.21
N MET A 85 -0.03 12.39 11.12
CA MET A 85 -1.35 12.95 11.42
C MET A 85 -1.26 14.33 12.07
N ARG A 86 -0.20 14.62 12.84
CA ARG A 86 0.05 15.94 13.41
C ARG A 86 0.60 16.96 12.40
N LEU A 87 1.52 16.54 11.54
CA LEU A 87 2.19 17.44 10.60
C LEU A 87 1.40 17.67 9.29
N ASN A 88 0.50 16.78 8.94
CA ASN A 88 -0.24 16.89 7.69
C ASN A 88 -1.46 17.81 7.87
N VAL A 89 -1.45 18.91 7.12
CA VAL A 89 -2.48 19.95 7.09
C VAL A 89 -3.89 19.45 6.74
N LEU A 90 -4.02 18.25 6.15
CA LEU A 90 -5.34 17.67 5.85
C LEU A 90 -5.96 16.95 7.05
N TYR A 91 -5.15 16.46 8.00
CA TYR A 91 -5.62 15.69 9.15
C TYR A 91 -5.61 16.50 10.44
N GLU A 92 -4.63 17.40 10.61
CA GLU A 92 -4.47 18.31 11.76
C GLU A 92 -4.76 17.67 13.13
N TYR A 93 -4.27 16.46 13.37
CA TYR A 93 -4.58 15.74 14.60
C TYR A 93 -3.98 16.46 15.82
N ARG A 94 -4.85 16.83 16.78
CA ARG A 94 -4.47 17.52 18.03
C ARG A 94 -4.59 16.66 19.29
N GLY A 95 -4.98 15.39 19.15
CA GLY A 95 -5.10 14.47 20.28
C GLY A 95 -3.74 14.03 20.83
N LYS A 96 -3.75 13.34 21.98
CA LYS A 96 -2.52 12.84 22.61
C LYS A 96 -2.03 11.60 21.86
N ARG A 97 -0.77 11.25 22.10
CA ARG A 97 -0.16 10.04 21.53
C ARG A 97 -0.79 8.78 22.10
N GLU A 98 -1.13 8.81 23.39
CA GLU A 98 -1.72 7.70 24.14
C GLU A 98 -3.08 7.32 23.54
N ASP A 99 -3.94 8.31 23.26
CA ASP A 99 -5.21 8.10 22.55
C ASP A 99 -4.99 7.43 21.17
N TYR A 100 -3.90 7.79 20.50
CA TYR A 100 -3.55 7.25 19.19
C TYR A 100 -3.07 5.80 19.26
N VAL A 101 -2.35 5.44 20.33
CA VAL A 101 -2.02 4.04 20.65
C VAL A 101 -3.30 3.24 20.90
N ASP A 102 -4.24 3.80 21.66
CA ASP A 102 -5.52 3.16 21.92
C ASP A 102 -6.32 2.93 20.63
N TYR A 103 -6.34 3.90 19.70
CA TYR A 103 -6.95 3.70 18.39
C TYR A 103 -6.30 2.57 17.60
N PHE A 104 -4.98 2.43 17.67
CA PHE A 104 -4.25 1.36 16.99
C PHE A 104 -4.57 -0.02 17.57
N ILE A 105 -4.56 -0.16 18.90
CA ILE A 105 -4.87 -1.42 19.59
C ILE A 105 -6.32 -1.83 19.35
N ASN A 106 -7.24 -0.85 19.29
CA ASN A 106 -8.67 -1.09 19.11
C ASN A 106 -9.12 -1.13 17.64
N ASP A 107 -8.21 -1.30 16.68
CA ASP A 107 -8.54 -1.41 15.25
C ASP A 107 -9.24 -0.16 14.64
N LYS A 108 -9.12 1.02 15.27
CA LYS A 108 -9.79 2.27 14.89
C LYS A 108 -8.95 3.20 13.99
N MET A 109 -7.82 2.70 13.50
CA MET A 109 -6.87 3.49 12.71
C MET A 109 -7.20 3.47 11.21
N CYS A 110 -6.94 4.60 10.54
CA CYS A 110 -6.93 4.65 9.08
C CYS A 110 -5.99 3.58 8.51
N PHE A 111 -6.45 2.87 7.47
CA PHE A 111 -5.72 1.77 6.82
C PHE A 111 -5.49 0.52 7.69
N GLY A 112 -6.00 0.50 8.92
CA GLY A 112 -6.05 -0.69 9.77
C GLY A 112 -7.26 -1.59 9.44
N PRO A 113 -7.44 -2.70 10.15
CA PRO A 113 -6.60 -3.24 11.24
C PRO A 113 -5.20 -3.68 10.80
N TYR A 114 -4.15 -3.31 11.54
CA TYR A 114 -2.75 -3.57 11.15
C TYR A 114 -2.47 -5.06 10.92
N TRP A 115 -2.75 -5.91 11.91
CA TRP A 115 -2.45 -7.33 11.83
C TRP A 115 -3.29 -8.06 10.78
N LYS A 116 -4.55 -7.66 10.60
CA LYS A 116 -5.39 -8.21 9.52
C LYS A 116 -4.83 -7.81 8.16
N HIS A 117 -4.36 -6.57 8.03
CA HIS A 117 -3.72 -6.08 6.81
C HIS A 117 -2.46 -6.90 6.48
N VAL A 118 -1.55 -7.08 7.45
CA VAL A 118 -0.34 -7.90 7.29
C VAL A 118 -0.69 -9.34 6.92
N LYS A 119 -1.65 -9.97 7.61
CA LYS A 119 -2.08 -11.34 7.33
C LYS A 119 -2.55 -11.52 5.88
N LEU A 120 -3.29 -10.56 5.34
CA LEU A 120 -3.76 -10.61 3.96
C LEU A 120 -2.61 -10.54 2.94
N GLY A 121 -1.58 -9.72 3.19
CA GLY A 121 -0.36 -9.70 2.38
C GLY A 121 0.45 -10.99 2.51
N TRP A 122 0.62 -11.47 3.74
CA TRP A 122 1.38 -12.69 4.05
C TRP A 122 0.81 -13.93 3.35
N ASN A 123 -0.52 -14.03 3.27
CA ASN A 123 -1.20 -15.13 2.59
C ASN A 123 -0.96 -15.14 1.08
N LYS A 124 -0.58 -14.00 0.47
CA LYS A 124 -0.31 -13.89 -0.97
C LYS A 124 1.17 -13.97 -1.33
N ARG A 125 2.07 -14.07 -0.35
CA ARG A 125 3.53 -13.98 -0.55
C ARG A 125 4.14 -15.02 -1.49
N MET A 126 3.45 -16.14 -1.73
CA MET A 126 3.91 -17.20 -2.64
C MET A 126 3.47 -16.99 -4.09
N HIS A 127 2.67 -15.97 -4.38
CA HIS A 127 2.19 -15.69 -5.73
C HIS A 127 3.32 -15.09 -6.59
N PRO A 128 3.52 -15.54 -7.84
CA PRO A 128 4.66 -15.13 -8.66
C PRO A 128 4.71 -13.62 -8.95
N ASN A 129 3.54 -12.98 -9.04
CA ASN A 129 3.41 -11.52 -9.19
C ASN A 129 3.27 -10.76 -7.86
N PHE A 130 3.67 -11.35 -6.73
CA PHE A 130 3.58 -10.73 -5.42
C PHE A 130 4.90 -10.85 -4.65
N LEU A 131 5.61 -9.73 -4.50
CA LEU A 131 6.85 -9.64 -3.74
C LEU A 131 6.56 -9.10 -2.33
N PHE A 132 6.81 -9.91 -1.30
CA PHE A 132 6.67 -9.51 0.09
C PHE A 132 8.06 -9.16 0.68
N LEU A 133 8.19 -7.95 1.23
CA LEU A 133 9.44 -7.41 1.79
C LEU A 133 9.23 -6.92 3.22
N PHE A 134 10.31 -6.91 4.01
CA PHE A 134 10.35 -6.21 5.29
C PHE A 134 11.14 -4.90 5.15
N TYR A 135 10.65 -3.87 5.82
CA TYR A 135 11.28 -2.55 5.85
C TYR A 135 12.64 -2.61 6.57
N GLU A 136 12.75 -3.48 7.56
CA GLU A 136 13.95 -3.72 8.33
C GLU A 136 15.06 -4.29 7.43
N ASP A 137 14.74 -5.26 6.56
CA ASP A 137 15.68 -5.78 5.56
C ASP A 137 16.13 -4.70 4.57
N LEU A 138 15.21 -3.84 4.12
CA LEU A 138 15.53 -2.70 3.25
C LEU A 138 16.46 -1.68 3.92
N LYS A 139 16.41 -1.59 5.25
CA LYS A 139 17.27 -0.68 6.04
C LYS A 139 18.65 -1.28 6.29
N GLU A 140 18.71 -2.59 6.54
CA GLU A 140 19.97 -3.29 6.86
C GLU A 140 20.76 -3.67 5.61
N ASN A 141 20.08 -4.19 4.57
CA ASN A 141 20.71 -4.78 3.38
C ASN A 141 20.06 -4.21 2.09
N LEU A 142 20.13 -2.89 1.93
CA LEU A 142 19.41 -2.19 0.85
C LEU A 142 19.77 -2.70 -0.55
N GLU A 143 21.06 -2.95 -0.82
CA GLU A 143 21.48 -3.39 -2.16
C GLU A 143 20.87 -4.76 -2.53
N ASP A 144 20.88 -5.71 -1.61
CA ASP A 144 20.33 -7.05 -1.84
C ASP A 144 18.82 -7.01 -2.05
N GLU A 145 18.10 -6.21 -1.26
CA GLU A 145 16.66 -6.04 -1.44
C GLU A 145 16.33 -5.29 -2.74
N VAL A 146 17.17 -4.34 -3.19
CA VAL A 146 17.03 -3.71 -4.51
C VAL A 146 17.26 -4.73 -5.64
N ARG A 147 18.24 -5.63 -5.51
CA ARG A 147 18.47 -6.72 -6.48
C ARG A 147 17.29 -7.68 -6.56
N LYS A 148 16.70 -8.02 -5.42
CA LYS A 148 15.48 -8.82 -5.33
C LYS A 148 14.29 -8.13 -6.02
N ILE A 149 14.15 -6.81 -5.85
CA ILE A 149 13.15 -6.02 -6.58
C ILE A 149 13.43 -6.02 -8.08
N ASP A 150 14.68 -5.84 -8.52
CA ASP A 150 15.07 -5.89 -9.93
C ASP A 150 14.73 -7.24 -10.57
N GLY A 151 15.07 -8.35 -9.90
CA GLY A 151 14.75 -9.69 -10.35
C GLY A 151 13.25 -9.94 -10.47
N PHE A 152 12.46 -9.47 -9.50
CA PHE A 152 11.01 -9.55 -9.53
C PHE A 152 10.39 -8.71 -10.67
N LEU A 153 10.87 -7.48 -10.87
CA LEU A 153 10.41 -6.61 -11.94
C LEU A 153 10.91 -7.06 -13.32
N GLY A 154 12.02 -7.79 -13.39
CA GLY A 154 12.63 -8.26 -14.64
C GLY A 154 13.35 -7.15 -15.40
N THR A 155 13.78 -6.08 -14.71
CA THR A 155 14.38 -4.90 -15.34
C THR A 155 15.85 -5.10 -15.77
N ARG A 156 16.51 -6.17 -15.29
CA ARG A 156 17.86 -6.60 -15.71
C ARG A 156 18.88 -5.47 -15.61
N ARG A 157 18.92 -4.81 -14.45
CA ARG A 157 19.85 -3.70 -14.21
C ARG A 157 21.27 -4.23 -14.01
N THR A 158 22.26 -3.44 -14.44
CA THR A 158 23.68 -3.75 -14.19
C THR A 158 24.05 -3.43 -12.75
N ASP A 159 25.15 -3.99 -12.24
CA ASP A 159 25.63 -3.69 -10.88
C ASP A 159 25.82 -2.19 -10.64
N ALA A 160 26.39 -1.46 -11.61
CA ALA A 160 26.54 -0.01 -11.51
C ALA A 160 25.18 0.71 -11.39
N GLN A 161 24.15 0.24 -12.08
CA GLN A 161 22.80 0.81 -11.97
C GLN A 161 22.15 0.48 -10.63
N ILE A 162 22.34 -0.74 -10.12
CA ILE A 162 21.87 -1.16 -8.79
C ILE A 162 22.54 -0.31 -7.71
N THR A 163 23.86 -0.19 -7.72
CA THR A 163 24.60 0.68 -6.79
C THR A 163 24.11 2.12 -6.85
N ASN A 164 23.89 2.65 -8.05
CA ASN A 164 23.36 4.01 -8.22
C ASN A 164 21.96 4.17 -7.59
N VAL A 165 21.05 3.21 -7.80
CA VAL A 165 19.72 3.20 -7.17
C VAL A 165 19.84 3.13 -5.66
N THR A 166 20.69 2.25 -5.13
CA THR A 166 20.94 2.10 -3.69
C THR A 166 21.43 3.42 -3.07
N LEU A 167 22.40 4.09 -3.69
CA LEU A 167 22.94 5.38 -3.24
C LEU A 167 21.86 6.46 -3.18
N HIS A 168 21.03 6.57 -4.22
CA HIS A 168 19.95 7.56 -4.26
C HIS A 168 18.73 7.18 -3.42
N SER A 169 18.64 5.93 -2.99
CA SER A 169 17.58 5.45 -2.11
C SER A 169 17.95 5.57 -0.63
N PHE A 170 19.23 5.74 -0.28
CA PHE A 170 19.75 5.73 1.10
C PHE A 170 19.18 6.83 2.03
N PHE A 171 18.50 7.83 1.47
CA PHE A 171 17.79 8.85 2.24
C PHE A 171 16.35 8.41 2.57
N PHE A 172 16.19 7.34 3.33
CA PHE A 172 14.87 6.78 3.71
C PHE A 172 14.17 7.62 4.79
N GLY A 173 13.79 8.85 4.43
CA GLY A 173 12.67 9.59 5.03
C GLY A 173 11.32 9.18 4.44
N LEU A 174 11.23 8.05 3.72
CA LEU A 174 9.98 7.59 3.12
C LEU A 174 9.00 7.19 4.24
N PRO A 175 7.88 7.91 4.43
CA PRO A 175 6.89 7.54 5.42
C PRO A 175 6.17 6.29 4.91
N VAL A 176 6.65 5.11 5.31
CA VAL A 176 5.93 3.85 5.11
C VAL A 176 4.89 3.78 6.21
N LEU A 177 3.66 4.12 5.83
CA LEU A 177 2.60 4.39 6.79
C LEU A 177 2.08 3.17 7.54
N VAL A 178 2.09 1.99 6.93
CA VAL A 178 1.51 0.75 7.50
C VAL A 178 2.08 -0.41 6.71
N CYS A 179 1.86 -0.38 5.40
CA CYS A 179 2.50 -1.20 4.38
C CYS A 179 2.50 -0.41 3.08
N ALA A 180 3.64 -0.21 2.44
CA ALA A 180 3.67 0.40 1.11
C ALA A 180 3.39 -0.69 0.08
N ARG A 181 2.32 -0.52 -0.71
CA ARG A 181 2.17 -1.28 -1.94
C ARG A 181 2.56 -0.44 -3.13
N VAL A 182 3.44 -1.01 -3.94
CA VAL A 182 3.79 -0.48 -5.24
C VAL A 182 3.27 -1.47 -6.26
N TYR A 183 2.30 -1.04 -7.05
CA TYR A 183 1.80 -1.80 -8.19
C TYR A 183 2.51 -1.32 -9.43
N VAL A 184 3.08 -2.27 -10.19
CA VAL A 184 3.60 -2.03 -11.52
C VAL A 184 2.63 -2.67 -12.49
N CYS A 185 1.75 -1.86 -13.07
CA CYS A 185 0.83 -2.29 -14.11
C CYS A 185 1.41 -1.92 -15.47
N GLU A 186 1.62 -2.94 -16.31
CA GLU A 186 1.93 -2.76 -17.73
C GLU A 186 0.69 -2.25 -18.51
#